data_AF-A0A920KG40-F1
#
_entry.id   AF-A0A920KG40-F1
#
_cell.length_a   1.000
_cell.length_b   1.000
_cell.length_c   1.000
_cell.angle_alpha   90.00
_cell.angle_beta   90.00
_cell.angle_gamma   90.00
#
_symmetry.space_group_name_H-M   'P 1'
#
loop_
_entity.id
_entity.type
_entity.pdbx_description
1 polymer ?
#
loop_
_entity_poly.entity_id
_entity_poly.type
_entity_poly.pdbx_seq_one_letter_code
_entity_poly.pdbx_strand_id
1 'polypeptide(L)'
;MNGRPLDLSWVDENIPAVVEAWQLGTMSGEAISSVLFGDYNPSGKLPVSFPRSLGQVPIYYNHKSTGRPGPSDNVFWSHFNDEKNDPLYPFGYGLSYTNFKYANLKVEKLGDSSIEVNLIVENTGNRSGQEVVFSYTLGTHSHLQQDR
;
A
#
# COMPACT_ATOMS: atom_id res chain seq x y z
N MET A 1 -9.89 7.76 -13.09
CA MET A 1 -9.45 9.18 -13.12
C MET A 1 -10.27 9.93 -12.09
N ASN A 2 -9.66 10.21 -10.95
CA ASN A 2 -10.32 10.71 -9.74
C ASN A 2 -9.31 11.52 -8.92
N GLY A 3 -9.79 12.42 -8.06
CA GLY A 3 -8.94 13.24 -7.17
C GLY A 3 -8.85 12.69 -5.75
N ARG A 4 -9.48 11.55 -5.47
CA ARG A 4 -9.56 10.91 -4.14
C ARG A 4 -9.76 9.41 -4.27
N PRO A 5 -9.51 8.62 -3.20
CA PRO A 5 -9.88 7.22 -3.16
C PRO A 5 -11.36 7.02 -3.45
N LEU A 6 -11.66 5.99 -4.23
CA LEU A 6 -13.01 5.54 -4.54
C LEU A 6 -13.22 4.15 -3.94
N ASP A 7 -14.47 3.81 -3.67
CA ASP A 7 -14.86 2.41 -3.55
C ASP A 7 -14.82 1.79 -4.94
N LEU A 8 -13.89 0.86 -5.15
CA LEU A 8 -13.66 0.17 -6.42
C LEU A 8 -14.00 -1.32 -6.31
N SER A 9 -14.73 -1.75 -5.28
CA SER A 9 -14.93 -3.18 -4.98
C SER A 9 -15.56 -3.93 -6.15
N TRP A 10 -16.58 -3.34 -6.79
CA TRP A 10 -17.18 -3.93 -7.99
C TRP A 10 -16.18 -4.01 -9.17
N VAL A 11 -15.36 -2.98 -9.37
CA VAL A 11 -14.38 -2.94 -10.47
C VAL A 11 -13.31 -4.02 -10.25
N ASP A 12 -12.80 -4.17 -9.03
CA ASP A 12 -11.82 -5.19 -8.64
C ASP A 12 -12.33 -6.61 -8.93
N GLU A 13 -13.62 -6.87 -8.69
CA GLU A 13 -14.24 -8.17 -8.93
C GLU A 13 -14.55 -8.46 -10.40
N ASN A 14 -14.82 -7.42 -11.21
CA ASN A 14 -15.42 -7.59 -12.53
C ASN A 14 -14.50 -7.21 -13.69
N ILE A 15 -13.41 -6.48 -13.44
CA ILE A 15 -12.53 -5.96 -14.49
C ILE A 15 -11.14 -6.60 -14.37
N PRO A 16 -10.58 -7.15 -15.47
CA PRO A 16 -9.32 -7.91 -15.41
C PRO A 16 -8.08 -7.06 -15.13
N ALA A 17 -8.13 -5.75 -15.44
CA ALA A 17 -7.03 -4.82 -15.22
C ALA A 17 -7.55 -3.40 -15.00
N VAL A 18 -6.99 -2.73 -14.00
CA VAL A 18 -7.36 -1.36 -13.62
C VAL A 18 -6.09 -0.50 -13.58
N VAL A 19 -6.14 0.66 -14.25
CA VAL A 19 -5.08 1.67 -14.18
C VAL A 19 -5.63 2.89 -13.47
N GLU A 20 -5.18 3.12 -12.24
CA GLU A 20 -5.45 4.36 -11.51
C GLU A 20 -4.52 5.46 -12.01
N ALA A 21 -5.08 6.39 -12.78
CA ALA A 21 -4.37 7.48 -13.42
C ALA A 21 -4.58 8.84 -12.73
N TRP A 22 -5.34 8.94 -11.65
CA TRP A 22 -5.60 10.21 -10.96
C TRP A 22 -6.06 11.33 -11.93
N GLN A 23 -5.56 12.55 -11.75
CA GLN A 23 -5.69 13.69 -12.66
C GLN A 23 -4.29 14.15 -13.11
N LEU A 24 -3.80 13.66 -14.25
CA LEU A 24 -2.40 13.87 -14.70
C LEU A 24 -2.15 15.20 -15.45
N GLY A 25 -3.16 16.05 -15.58
CA GLY A 25 -3.06 17.30 -16.34
C GLY A 25 -3.06 17.09 -17.86
N THR A 26 -2.44 18.00 -18.59
CA THR A 26 -2.56 18.11 -20.06
C THR A 26 -1.98 16.93 -20.84
N MET A 27 -0.97 16.25 -20.29
CA MET A 27 -0.29 15.11 -20.94
C MET A 27 -0.90 13.75 -20.58
N SER A 28 -2.11 13.72 -19.99
CA SER A 28 -2.76 12.49 -19.52
C SER A 28 -2.89 11.43 -20.62
N GLY A 29 -3.25 11.83 -21.85
CA GLY A 29 -3.48 10.91 -22.96
C GLY A 29 -2.22 10.11 -23.31
N GLU A 30 -1.09 10.81 -23.48
CA GLU A 30 0.21 10.20 -23.82
C GLU A 30 0.75 9.34 -22.68
N ALA A 31 0.63 9.81 -21.43
CA ALA A 31 1.07 9.04 -20.26
C ALA A 31 0.28 7.73 -20.11
N ILE A 32 -1.05 7.80 -20.21
CA ILE A 32 -1.92 6.63 -20.08
C ILE A 32 -1.69 5.67 -21.24
N SER A 33 -1.58 6.15 -22.49
CA SER A 33 -1.32 5.27 -23.64
C SER A 33 0.01 4.55 -23.50
N SER A 34 1.07 5.24 -23.06
CA SER A 34 2.39 4.63 -22.86
C SER A 34 2.35 3.47 -21.86
N VAL A 35 1.55 3.61 -20.79
CA VAL A 35 1.32 2.52 -19.83
C VAL A 35 0.52 1.40 -20.47
N LEU A 36 -0.61 1.69 -21.12
CA LEU A 36 -1.52 0.68 -21.66
C LEU A 36 -0.90 -0.14 -22.80
N PHE A 37 -0.07 0.47 -23.64
CA PHE A 37 0.64 -0.22 -24.72
C PHE A 37 1.96 -0.84 -24.27
N GLY A 38 2.39 -0.59 -23.03
CA GLY A 38 3.58 -1.20 -22.45
C GLY A 38 4.90 -0.54 -22.85
N ASP A 39 4.84 0.67 -23.45
CA ASP A 39 6.00 1.53 -23.68
C ASP A 39 6.64 1.97 -22.34
N TYR A 40 5.81 2.10 -21.31
CA TYR A 40 6.23 2.32 -19.93
C TYR A 40 5.70 1.23 -19.00
N ASN A 41 6.59 0.67 -18.17
CA ASN A 41 6.20 -0.25 -17.11
C ASN A 41 5.77 0.55 -15.86
N PRO A 42 4.50 0.47 -15.41
CA PRO A 42 4.02 1.24 -14.28
C PRO A 42 4.78 0.88 -13.01
N SER A 43 5.15 1.93 -12.27
CA SER A 43 5.89 1.84 -10.99
C SER A 43 5.24 2.65 -9.87
N GLY A 44 4.09 3.28 -10.14
CA GLY A 44 3.35 4.07 -9.17
C GLY A 44 2.84 3.24 -8.00
N LYS A 45 2.95 3.78 -6.78
CA LYS A 45 2.43 3.18 -5.55
C LYS A 45 1.44 4.14 -4.90
N LEU A 46 0.37 3.61 -4.30
CA LEU A 46 -0.71 4.41 -3.75
C LEU A 46 -0.24 5.23 -2.52
N PRO A 47 -0.43 6.56 -2.51
CA PRO A 47 -0.09 7.40 -1.36
C PRO A 47 -1.17 7.39 -0.26
N VAL A 48 -2.32 6.75 -0.52
CA VAL A 48 -3.50 6.68 0.35
C VAL A 48 -4.15 5.29 0.19
N SER A 49 -4.76 4.77 1.25
CA SER A 49 -5.48 3.50 1.19
C SER A 49 -6.86 3.69 0.55
N PHE A 50 -7.27 2.75 -0.29
CA PHE A 50 -8.60 2.73 -0.90
C PHE A 50 -9.55 1.88 -0.07
N PRO A 51 -10.69 2.43 0.37
CA PRO A 51 -11.66 1.67 1.14
C PRO A 51 -12.40 0.64 0.28
N ARG A 52 -12.91 -0.41 0.92
CA ARG A 52 -13.92 -1.33 0.36
C ARG A 52 -15.32 -0.76 0.42
N SER A 53 -15.58 0.12 1.38
CA SER A 53 -16.87 0.80 1.52
C SER A 53 -16.71 2.15 2.21
N LEU A 54 -17.67 3.05 2.02
CA LEU A 54 -17.65 4.36 2.70
C LEU A 54 -17.70 4.23 4.23
N GLY A 55 -18.26 3.13 4.76
CA GLY A 55 -18.32 2.87 6.20
C GLY A 55 -16.95 2.66 6.86
N GLN A 56 -15.92 2.31 6.07
CA GLN A 56 -14.56 2.15 6.57
C GLN A 56 -13.81 3.48 6.76
N VAL A 57 -14.33 4.59 6.23
CA VAL A 57 -13.63 5.88 6.32
C VAL A 57 -13.77 6.44 7.75
N PRO A 58 -12.66 6.84 8.41
CA PRO A 58 -11.30 6.93 7.89
C PRO A 58 -10.52 5.61 7.92
N ILE A 59 -9.85 5.28 6.80
CA ILE A 59 -8.93 4.13 6.69
C ILE A 59 -7.54 4.60 6.29
N TYR A 60 -6.52 4.20 7.06
CA TYR A 60 -5.13 4.61 6.84
C TYR A 60 -4.15 3.64 7.51
N TYR A 61 -2.95 3.51 6.94
CA TYR A 61 -1.99 2.47 7.32
C TYR A 61 -1.38 2.67 8.72
N ASN A 62 -1.16 3.92 9.14
CA ASN A 62 -0.53 4.27 10.41
C ASN A 62 -1.57 4.54 11.52
N HIS A 63 -2.62 3.74 11.58
CA HIS A 63 -3.58 3.79 12.68
C HIS A 63 -2.95 3.24 13.97
N LYS A 64 -3.45 3.70 15.12
CA LYS A 64 -2.98 3.23 16.41
C LYS A 64 -3.54 1.82 16.67
N SER A 65 -2.73 0.96 17.29
CA SER A 65 -3.24 -0.27 17.87
C SER A 65 -4.27 0.09 18.95
N THR A 66 -5.47 -0.47 18.86
CA THR A 66 -6.54 -0.24 19.82
C THR A 66 -6.31 -1.05 21.10
N GLY A 67 -7.13 -0.87 22.13
CA GLY A 67 -7.05 -1.71 23.35
C GLY A 67 -7.44 -3.18 23.11
N ARG A 68 -8.00 -3.50 21.94
CA ARG A 68 -8.38 -4.87 21.52
C ARG A 68 -8.03 -5.06 20.05
N PRO A 69 -6.72 -5.08 19.71
CA PRO A 69 -6.30 -5.33 18.35
C PRO A 69 -6.65 -6.77 17.98
N GLY A 70 -6.77 -7.04 16.69
CA GLY A 70 -6.97 -8.40 16.22
C GLY A 70 -6.18 -8.70 14.95
N PRO A 71 -6.47 -9.83 14.28
CA PRO A 71 -7.51 -10.80 14.65
C PRO A 71 -7.27 -11.48 16.01
N SER A 72 -8.34 -11.86 16.72
CA SER A 72 -8.29 -12.56 18.01
C SER A 72 -9.27 -13.74 18.02
N ASP A 73 -8.97 -14.79 18.79
CA ASP A 73 -9.89 -15.90 19.05
C ASP A 73 -11.16 -15.47 19.83
N ASN A 74 -11.12 -14.28 20.45
CA ASN A 74 -12.29 -13.68 21.09
C ASN A 74 -13.17 -12.97 20.07
N VAL A 75 -14.50 -13.06 20.24
CA VAL A 75 -15.47 -12.34 19.40
C VAL A 75 -15.34 -10.81 19.53
N PHE A 76 -14.81 -10.32 20.66
CA PHE A 76 -14.71 -8.88 20.94
C PHE A 76 -13.31 -8.32 20.64
N TRP A 77 -13.05 -8.03 19.36
CA TRP A 77 -11.90 -7.21 18.93
C TRP A 77 -12.35 -6.06 18.02
N SER A 78 -11.46 -5.12 17.73
CA SER A 78 -11.78 -3.96 16.91
C SER A 78 -11.90 -4.35 15.43
N HIS A 79 -13.12 -4.62 14.96
CA HIS A 79 -13.37 -4.98 13.56
C HIS A 79 -14.76 -4.59 13.03
N PHE A 80 -14.91 -4.65 11.71
CA PHE A 80 -16.21 -4.63 11.01
C PHE A 80 -16.83 -6.04 10.99
N ASN A 81 -18.16 -6.11 11.10
CA ASN A 81 -18.89 -7.39 11.12
C ASN A 81 -19.32 -7.86 9.73
N ASP A 82 -19.53 -6.91 8.82
CA ASP A 82 -20.13 -7.07 7.50
C ASP A 82 -19.13 -6.84 6.35
N GLU A 83 -17.89 -6.47 6.67
CA GLU A 83 -16.83 -6.18 5.71
C GLU A 83 -15.47 -6.59 6.27
N LYS A 84 -14.48 -6.80 5.40
CA LYS A 84 -13.09 -7.02 5.84
C LYS A 84 -12.53 -5.76 6.49
N ASN A 85 -11.59 -5.90 7.42
CA ASN A 85 -10.91 -4.74 8.03
C ASN A 85 -9.86 -4.11 7.12
N ASP A 86 -9.25 -4.91 6.25
CA ASP A 86 -8.23 -4.42 5.34
C ASP A 86 -8.83 -3.55 4.25
N PRO A 87 -8.08 -2.52 3.79
CA PRO A 87 -8.48 -1.74 2.63
C PRO A 87 -8.61 -2.63 1.39
N LEU A 88 -9.29 -2.11 0.36
CA LEU A 88 -9.30 -2.75 -0.95
C LEU A 88 -7.90 -2.73 -1.55
N TYR A 89 -7.27 -1.55 -1.53
CA TYR A 89 -5.87 -1.38 -1.88
C TYR A 89 -5.13 -0.63 -0.75
N PRO A 90 -4.11 -1.24 -0.12
CA PRO A 90 -3.40 -0.61 0.99
C PRO A 90 -2.50 0.54 0.53
N PHE A 91 -2.04 1.34 1.50
CA PHE A 91 -0.97 2.31 1.25
C PHE A 91 0.26 1.59 0.67
N GLY A 92 0.91 2.20 -0.31
CA GLY A 92 2.07 1.62 -0.98
C GLY A 92 1.74 0.51 -1.99
N TYR A 93 0.46 0.14 -2.17
CA TYR A 93 0.08 -0.84 -3.18
C TYR A 93 0.31 -0.29 -4.59
N GLY A 94 0.77 -1.15 -5.50
CA GLY A 94 0.93 -0.81 -6.91
C GLY A 94 1.67 -1.92 -7.65
N LEU A 95 1.09 -2.31 -8.78
CA LEU A 95 1.58 -3.42 -9.60
C LEU A 95 2.58 -2.94 -10.66
N SER A 96 3.31 -3.90 -11.22
CA SER A 96 4.25 -3.70 -12.32
C SER A 96 4.04 -4.79 -13.37
N TYR A 97 4.46 -4.54 -14.61
CA TYR A 97 4.50 -5.56 -15.67
C TYR A 97 5.66 -6.55 -15.52
N THR A 98 6.48 -6.40 -14.48
CA THR A 98 7.51 -7.36 -14.09
C THR A 98 7.37 -7.72 -12.62
N ASN A 99 8.10 -8.74 -12.17
CA ASN A 99 8.08 -9.20 -10.79
C ASN A 99 9.39 -8.89 -10.09
N PHE A 100 9.31 -8.38 -8.86
CA PHE A 100 10.47 -8.13 -8.03
C PHE A 100 10.52 -9.10 -6.86
N LYS A 101 11.71 -9.61 -6.57
CA LYS A 101 11.99 -10.45 -5.41
C LYS A 101 12.87 -9.69 -4.44
N TYR A 102 12.49 -9.78 -3.17
CA TYR A 102 13.24 -9.23 -2.05
C TYR A 102 14.01 -10.36 -1.37
N ALA A 103 15.30 -10.15 -1.11
CA ALA A 103 16.17 -11.16 -0.52
C ALA A 103 17.21 -10.55 0.41
N ASN A 104 17.72 -11.37 1.33
CA ASN A 104 18.84 -11.02 2.22
C ASN A 104 18.62 -9.74 3.02
N LEU A 105 17.43 -9.56 3.59
CA LEU A 105 17.19 -8.46 4.54
C LEU A 105 18.12 -8.60 5.73
N LYS A 106 18.96 -7.59 5.95
CA LYS A 106 19.83 -7.46 7.13
C LYS A 106 19.55 -6.13 7.79
N VAL A 107 19.42 -6.17 9.11
CA VAL A 107 19.19 -5.00 9.93
C VAL A 107 20.25 -4.99 11.02
N GLU A 108 21.08 -3.95 11.05
CA GLU A 108 22.20 -3.84 11.97
C GLU A 108 22.10 -2.53 12.76
N LYS A 109 22.21 -2.62 14.10
CA LYS A 109 22.28 -1.44 14.96
C LYS A 109 23.72 -0.90 14.91
N LEU A 110 23.91 0.29 14.36
CA LEU A 110 25.23 0.94 14.25
C LEU A 110 25.58 1.80 15.48
N GLY A 111 24.62 2.01 16.37
CA GLY A 111 24.76 2.83 17.59
C GLY A 111 23.40 3.02 18.26
N ASP A 112 23.33 3.81 19.33
CA ASP A 112 22.08 3.95 20.10
C ASP A 112 20.92 4.61 19.36
N SER A 113 21.21 5.33 18.28
CA SER A 113 20.21 6.05 17.47
C SER A 113 20.30 5.74 15.97
N SER A 114 21.12 4.78 15.55
CA SER A 114 21.34 4.47 14.14
C SER A 114 21.16 2.98 13.85
N ILE A 115 20.44 2.72 12.76
CA ILE A 115 20.18 1.39 12.23
C ILE A 115 20.50 1.44 10.74
N GLU A 116 21.25 0.46 10.26
CA GLU A 116 21.44 0.21 8.84
C GLU A 116 20.53 -0.92 8.39
N VAL A 117 19.87 -0.73 7.25
CA VAL A 117 19.00 -1.73 6.62
C VAL A 117 19.54 -2.01 5.23
N ASN A 118 20.00 -3.24 5.02
CA ASN A 118 20.46 -3.72 3.73
C ASN A 118 19.46 -4.74 3.19
N LEU A 119 19.12 -4.62 1.91
CA LEU A 119 18.17 -5.50 1.23
C LEU A 119 18.54 -5.60 -0.24
N ILE A 120 18.42 -6.80 -0.80
CA ILE A 120 18.57 -7.02 -2.24
C ILE A 120 17.19 -7.01 -2.88
N VAL A 121 17.04 -6.20 -3.93
CA VAL A 121 15.86 -6.18 -4.78
C VAL A 121 16.27 -6.64 -6.17
N GLU A 122 15.66 -7.73 -6.63
CA GLU A 122 15.96 -8.36 -7.91
C GLU A 122 14.74 -8.31 -8.83
N ASN A 123 14.93 -7.84 -10.07
CA ASN A 123 13.92 -8.00 -11.11
C ASN A 123 13.99 -9.43 -11.67
N THR A 124 12.96 -10.22 -11.39
CA THR A 124 12.87 -11.64 -11.75
C THR A 124 11.99 -11.91 -12.97
N GLY A 125 11.37 -10.87 -13.54
CA GLY A 125 10.55 -10.99 -14.74
C GLY A 125 11.31 -10.63 -16.02
N ASN A 126 10.58 -10.64 -17.13
CA ASN A 126 11.14 -10.46 -18.48
C ASN A 126 11.06 -9.02 -19.00
N ARG A 127 10.70 -8.05 -18.15
CA ARG A 127 10.55 -6.64 -18.53
C ARG A 127 11.36 -5.75 -17.60
N SER A 128 11.99 -4.71 -18.15
CA SER A 128 12.57 -3.63 -17.35
C SER A 128 11.48 -2.95 -16.53
N GLY A 129 11.79 -2.55 -15.30
CA GLY A 129 10.84 -1.93 -14.39
C GLY A 129 11.54 -1.25 -13.22
N GLN A 130 10.77 -0.46 -12.48
CA GLN A 130 11.21 0.21 -11.26
C GLN A 130 10.36 -0.27 -10.09
N GLU A 131 10.97 -0.38 -8.92
CA GLU A 131 10.31 -0.80 -7.68
C GLU A 131 10.62 0.20 -6.56
N VAL A 132 9.64 0.43 -5.70
CA VAL A 132 9.76 1.34 -4.55
C VAL A 132 9.76 0.51 -3.28
N VAL A 133 10.86 0.59 -2.51
CA VAL A 133 11.00 -0.09 -1.22
C VAL A 133 10.54 0.83 -0.10
N PHE A 134 9.52 0.41 0.65
CA PHE A 134 9.08 1.12 1.85
C PHE A 134 9.70 0.51 3.12
N SER A 135 10.17 1.36 4.01
CA SER A 135 10.64 0.98 5.35
C SER A 135 9.78 1.67 6.40
N TYR A 136 9.29 0.89 7.37
CA TYR A 136 8.42 1.36 8.44
C TYR A 136 9.02 0.98 9.79
N THR A 137 8.84 1.86 10.78
CA THR A 137 9.24 1.60 12.17
C THR A 137 8.01 1.67 13.06
N LEU A 138 7.94 0.76 14.03
CA LEU A 138 6.88 0.72 15.04
C LEU A 138 7.51 0.86 16.42
N GLY A 139 7.21 1.96 17.11
CA GLY A 139 7.58 2.14 18.52
C GLY A 139 6.57 1.47 19.43
N THR A 140 7.01 0.54 20.28
CA THR A 140 6.13 -0.22 21.19
C THR A 140 5.91 0.45 22.55
N HIS A 141 6.75 1.42 22.93
CA HIS A 141 6.64 2.15 24.19
C HIS A 141 6.81 3.65 23.96
N SER A 142 5.71 4.40 24.06
CA SER A 142 5.74 5.85 24.09
C SER A 142 4.72 6.36 25.12
N HIS A 143 5.14 7.32 25.95
CA HIS A 143 4.26 7.96 26.94
C HIS A 143 3.11 8.79 26.31
N LEU A 144 3.05 8.86 24.98
CA LEU A 144 2.07 9.62 24.21
C LEU A 144 0.72 8.90 24.05
N GLN A 145 0.56 7.71 24.62
CA GLN A 145 -0.66 6.91 24.45
C GLN A 145 -1.76 7.24 25.47
N GLN A 146 -1.47 8.06 26.50
CA GLN A 146 -2.39 8.25 27.63
C GLN A 146 -3.23 9.55 27.59
N ASP A 147 -2.94 10.48 26.68
CA ASP A 147 -3.65 11.77 26.59
C ASP A 147 -4.48 11.89 25.30
N ARG A 148 -5.66 11.25 25.25
CA ARG A 148 -6.86 11.71 24.51
C ARG A 148 -8.12 11.07 25.07
#